data_AF-A0A7W6XEW3-F1
#
_entry.id   AF-A0A7W6XEW3-F1
#
_cell.length_a   1.000
_cell.length_b   1.000
_cell.length_c   1.000
_cell.angle_alpha   90.00
_cell.angle_beta   90.00
_cell.angle_gamma   90.00
#
_symmetry.space_group_name_H-M   'P 1'
#
loop_
_entity.id
_entity.type
_entity.pdbx_description
1 polymer ?
#
loop_
_entity_poly.entity_id
_entity_poly.type
_entity_poly.pdbx_seq_one_letter_code
_entity_poly.pdbx_strand_id
1 'polypeptide(L)' 'MSLPSFEYVLKQRGRRWLWSVHNAEGAQVMTGSGRNRSAAIYQANRALFQLLLRRHIVSELKLANRLGGGPLTPKL' A
#
# COMPACT_ATOMS: atom_id res chain seq x y z
N MET A 1 -3.22 -8.44 -17.41
CA MET A 1 -2.43 -8.24 -16.18
C MET A 1 -3.31 -7.46 -15.21
N SER A 2 -3.69 -8.03 -14.07
CA SER A 2 -4.47 -7.32 -13.05
C SER A 2 -3.53 -6.44 -12.21
N LEU A 3 -3.81 -5.14 -12.12
CA LEU A 3 -3.21 -4.29 -11.09
C LEU A 3 -3.71 -4.76 -9.71
N PRO A 4 -2.96 -4.57 -8.63
CA PRO A 4 -3.42 -5.06 -7.30
C PRO A 4 -4.56 -4.05 -7.11
N SER A 5 -5.72 -4.57 -6.75
CA SER A 5 -6.65 -3.79 -5.97
C SER A 5 -6.11 -3.71 -4.54
N PHE A 6 -5.91 -2.50 -4.05
CA PHE A 6 -6.03 -2.23 -2.63
C PHE A 6 -7.41 -1.62 -2.43
N GLU A 7 -8.10 -2.06 -1.38
CA GLU A 7 -9.43 -1.55 -1.06
C GLU A 7 -9.49 -1.24 0.42
N TYR A 8 -10.29 -0.24 0.80
CA TYR A 8 -10.49 0.08 2.21
C TYR A 8 -11.92 -0.22 2.66
N VAL A 9 -12.05 -0.61 3.92
CA VAL A 9 -13.32 -0.85 4.59
C VAL A 9 -13.46 0.14 5.74
N LEU A 10 -14.68 0.61 5.98
CA LEU A 10 -15.03 1.46 7.12
C LEU A 10 -16.04 0.77 8.01
N LYS A 11 -15.82 0.84 9.31
CA LYS A 11 -16.74 0.30 10.32
C LYS A 11 -16.89 1.28 11.47
N GLN A 12 -18.13 1.65 11.80
CA GLN A 12 -18.38 2.43 13.01
C GLN A 12 -18.26 1.53 14.25
N ARG A 13 -17.52 2.01 15.27
CA ARG A 13 -17.40 1.36 16.59
C ARG A 13 -17.58 2.40 17.68
N GLY A 14 -18.80 2.47 18.22
CA GLY A 14 -19.20 3.50 19.18
C GLY A 14 -19.05 4.90 18.57
N ARG A 15 -18.29 5.78 19.25
CA ARG A 15 -18.01 7.15 18.80
C ARG A 15 -16.86 7.25 17.79
N ARG A 16 -16.21 6.15 17.44
CA ARG A 16 -15.06 6.15 16.51
C ARG A 16 -15.42 5.43 15.22
N TRP A 17 -14.71 5.80 14.17
CA TRP A 17 -14.76 5.14 12.87
C TRP A 17 -13.47 4.37 12.67
N LEU A 18 -13.56 3.05 12.60
CA LEU A 18 -12.44 2.18 12.25
C LEU A 18 -12.31 2.13 10.73
N TRP A 19 -11.08 2.03 10.27
CA TRP A 19 -10.76 1.77 8.88
C TRP A 19 -9.71 0.67 8.77
N SER A 20 -9.76 -0.11 7.69
CA SER A 20 -8.75 -1.09 7.31
C SER A 20 -8.52 -1.03 5.81
N VAL A 21 -7.31 -1.32 5.36
CA VAL A 21 -6.95 -1.50 3.95
C VAL A 21 -6.58 -2.95 3.75
N HIS A 22 -7.10 -3.55 2.69
CA HIS A 22 -6.89 -4.94 2.29
C HIS A 22 -6.21 -4.98 0.92
N ASN A 23 -5.40 -6.00 0.67
CA ASN A 23 -4.87 -6.30 -0.66
C ASN A 23 -5.86 -7.15 -1.48
N ALA A 24 -5.49 -7.48 -2.71
CA ALA A 24 -6.32 -8.27 -3.63
C ALA A 24 -6.60 -9.68 -3.11
N GLU A 25 -5.74 -10.21 -2.25
CA GLU A 25 -5.90 -11.49 -1.56
C GLU A 25 -6.82 -11.39 -0.31
N GLY A 26 -7.36 -10.20 -0.02
CA GLY A 26 -8.21 -9.94 1.14
C GLY A 26 -7.45 -9.77 2.46
N ALA A 27 -6.13 -9.88 2.47
CA ALA A 27 -5.30 -9.72 3.66
C ALA A 27 -5.25 -8.24 4.09
N GLN A 28 -5.46 -8.01 5.38
CA GLN A 28 -5.39 -6.67 5.97
C GLN A 28 -3.93 -6.21 6.04
N VAL A 29 -3.62 -5.11 5.36
CA VAL A 29 -2.26 -4.55 5.27
C VAL A 29 -2.06 -3.30 6.12
N MET A 30 -3.12 -2.53 6.36
CA MET A 30 -3.09 -1.34 7.24
C MET A 30 -4.44 -1.18 7.95
N THR A 31 -4.43 -0.53 9.11
CA THR A 31 -5.66 -0.20 9.86
C THR A 31 -5.47 1.05 10.72
N GLY A 32 -6.57 1.67 11.11
CA GLY A 32 -6.57 2.79 12.04
C GLY A 32 -7.97 3.20 12.47
N SER A 33 -8.07 4.38 13.08
CA SER A 33 -9.36 4.93 13.49
C SER A 33 -9.41 6.45 13.43
N GLY A 34 -10.55 6.98 13.01
CA GLY A 34 -10.89 8.40 13.01
C GLY A 34 -11.93 8.76 14.08
N ARG A 35 -11.95 10.03 14.48
CA ARG A 35 -12.97 10.60 15.39
C ARG A 35 -14.34 10.76 14.72
N ASN A 36 -14.36 10.90 13.40
CA ASN A 36 -15.57 10.98 12.58
C ASN A 36 -15.33 10.25 11.25
N ARG A 37 -16.40 10.08 10.48
CA ARG A 37 -16.38 9.33 9.22
C ARG A 37 -15.41 9.95 8.21
N SER A 38 -15.44 11.27 8.04
CA SER A 38 -14.60 11.99 7.08
C SER A 38 -13.11 11.85 7.40
N ALA A 39 -12.73 11.94 8.68
CA ALA A 39 -11.35 11.72 9.11
C ALA A 39 -10.89 10.28 8.84
N ALA A 40 -11.75 9.29 9.08
CA ALA A 40 -11.44 7.89 8.78
C ALA A 40 -11.30 7.64 7.27
N ILE A 41 -12.19 8.21 6.44
CA ILE A 41 -12.09 8.16 4.96
C ILE A 41 -10.77 8.77 4.49
N TYR A 42 -10.41 9.96 4.96
CA TYR A 42 -9.17 10.62 4.58
C TYR A 42 -7.95 9.77 4.94
N GLN A 43 -7.89 9.25 6.17
CA GLN A 43 -6.79 8.41 6.62
C GLN A 43 -6.69 7.10 5.82
N ALA A 44 -7.81 6.45 5.53
CA ALA A 44 -7.85 5.23 4.72
C ALA A 44 -7.35 5.47 3.29
N ASN A 45 -7.82 6.55 2.63
CA ASN A 45 -7.36 6.92 1.30
C ASN A 45 -5.87 7.30 1.28
N ARG A 46 -5.39 8.02 2.30
CA ARG A 46 -3.96 8.34 2.44
C ARG A 46 -3.12 7.07 2.58
N ALA A 47 -3.57 6.10 3.37
CA ALA A 47 -2.89 4.80 3.51
C ALA A 47 -2.86 4.03 2.18
N LEU A 48 -4.00 3.98 1.48
CA LEU A 48 -4.11 3.34 0.17
C LEU A 48 -3.17 3.98 -0.86
N PHE A 49 -3.10 5.31 -0.92
CA PHE A 49 -2.17 6.03 -1.79
C PHE A 49 -0.69 5.69 -1.48
N GLN A 50 -0.32 5.61 -0.19
CA GLN A 50 1.05 5.23 0.20
C GLN A 50 1.40 3.79 -0.22
N LEU A 51 0.45 2.85 -0.13
CA LEU A 51 0.66 1.47 -0.57
C LEU A 51 0.83 1.37 -2.08
N LEU A 52 0.02 2.10 -2.85
CA LEU A 52 0.15 2.19 -4.30
C LEU A 52 1.51 2.76 -4.72
N LEU A 53 1.97 3.85 -4.09
CA LEU A 53 3.28 4.43 -4.36
C LEU A 53 4.43 3.47 -4.01
N ARG A 54 4.40 2.85 -2.83
CA ARG A 54 5.45 1.91 -2.40
C ARG A 54 5.56 0.71 -3.34
N ARG A 55 4.44 0.20 -3.82
CA ARG A 55 4.47 -0.90 -4.80
C ARG A 55 5.21 -0.48 -6.07
N HIS A 56 4.88 0.68 -6.62
CA HIS A 56 5.49 1.16 -7.86
C HIS A 56 7.01 1.29 -7.71
N ILE A 57 7.47 1.87 -6.61
CA ILE A 57 8.90 2.03 -6.35
C ILE A 57 9.60 0.67 -6.23
N VAL A 58 9.01 -0.28 -5.50
CA VAL A 58 9.61 -1.62 -5.32
C VAL A 58 9.59 -2.41 -6.63
N SER A 59 8.57 -2.28 -7.48
CA SER A 59 8.55 -2.96 -8.78
C SER A 59 9.63 -2.42 -9.72
N GLU A 60 9.79 -1.11 -9.79
CA GLU A 60 10.84 -0.46 -10.61
C GLU A 60 12.23 -0.84 -10.13
N LEU A 61 12.50 -0.81 -8.83
CA LEU A 61 13.79 -1.22 -8.27
C LEU A 61 14.07 -2.71 -8.48
N LYS A 62 13.05 -3.58 -8.38
CA LYS A 62 13.19 -5.01 -8.70
C LYS A 62 13.47 -5.22 -10.19
N LEU A 63 12.86 -4.43 -11.06
CA LEU A 63 13.09 -4.51 -12.50
C LEU A 63 14.50 -4.01 -12.85
N ALA A 64 14.93 -2.89 -12.28
CA ALA A 64 16.27 -2.34 -12.43
C ALA A 64 17.36 -3.30 -11.92
N ASN A 65 17.19 -3.91 -10.74
CA ASN A 65 18.13 -4.92 -10.22
C ASN A 65 18.18 -6.19 -11.07
N ARG A 66 17.06 -6.59 -11.69
CA ARG A 66 17.04 -7.73 -12.63
C ARG A 66 17.76 -7.43 -13.93
N LEU A 67 17.74 -6.16 -14.37
CA LEU A 67 18.44 -5.71 -15.59
C LEU A 67 19.91 -5.35 -15.32
N GLY A 68 20.27 -4.98 -14.09
CA GLY A 68 21.63 -4.59 -13.68
C GLY A 68 22.52 -5.73 -13.18
N GLY A 69 22.07 -6.98 -13.27
CA GLY A 69 22.80 -8.18 -12.80
C GLY A 69 23.93 -8.63 -13.74
N GLY A 70 24.85 -7.74 -14.09
CA GLY A 70 26.16 -8.10 -14.63
C GLY A 70 27.22 -7.89 -13.56
N PRO A 71 28.23 -8.77 -13.40
CA PRO A 71 29.27 -8.54 -12.41
C PRO A 71 30.01 -7.26 -12.78
N LEU A 72 30.00 -6.25 -11.89
CA LEU A 72 31.00 -5.19 -11.93
C LEU A 72 32.33 -5.81 -11.48
N THR A 73 33.00 -6.52 -12.38
CA THR A 73 34.43 -6.80 -12.20
C THR A 73 35.16 -5.48 -12.46
N PRO A 74 35.91 -4.95 -11.49
CA PRO A 74 36.88 -3.91 -11.80
C PRO A 74 37.91 -4.55 -12.74
N LYS A 75 38.02 -4.03 -13.97
CA LYS A 75 39.18 -4.34 -14.81
C LYS A 75 40.37 -3.61 -14.20
N LEU A 76 41.23 -4.39 -13.55
CA LEU A 76 42.63 -4.05 -13.32
C LEU A 76 43.38 -4.13 -14.66
#